data_AF-A0A1G4KLX9-F1
#
_entry.id   AF-A0A1G4KLX9-F1
#
_cell.length_a   1.000
_cell.length_b   1.000
_cell.length_c   1.000
_cell.angle_alpha   90.00
_cell.angle_beta   90.00
_cell.angle_gamma   90.00
#
_symmetry.space_group_name_H-M   'P 1'
#
loop_
_entity.id
_entity.type
_entity.pdbx_description
1 polymer ?
#
loop_
_entity_poly.entity_id
_entity_poly.type
_entity_poly.pdbx_seq_one_letter_code
_entity_poly.pdbx_strand_id
1 'polypeptide(L)'
;MTVKAQFLASYKQLLRSLIKSNRRSKISQINEDNKKQIALLTYRKINLVRQQASEVDSKKRLTHLQQTHEITKLIENLKANDPVKLKSLYFYDSPSRLRHTVLHDFPSDQASIDKRLQHLRDISGFIKNQMEYEQLVERYNPGLKMDQEEKVKRTAARVGLRVPDC
;
A
#
# COMPACT_ATOMS: atom_id res chain seq x y z
N MET A 1 -13.39 34.42 10.73
CA MET A 1 -12.22 33.51 10.55
C MET A 1 -11.18 34.25 9.72
N THR A 2 -9.92 34.31 10.13
CA THR A 2 -8.86 34.98 9.34
C THR A 2 -8.55 34.18 8.07
N VAL A 3 -8.15 34.85 6.99
CA VAL A 3 -7.76 34.21 5.71
C VAL A 3 -6.73 33.09 5.91
N LYS A 4 -5.75 33.33 6.80
CA LYS A 4 -4.75 32.32 7.19
C LYS A 4 -5.38 31.07 7.80
N ALA A 5 -6.40 31.22 8.65
CA ALA A 5 -7.10 30.09 9.26
C ALA A 5 -7.88 29.26 8.22
N GLN A 6 -8.57 29.92 7.28
CA GLN A 6 -9.29 29.23 6.20
C GLN A 6 -8.34 28.49 5.26
N PHE A 7 -7.18 29.07 4.98
CA PHE A 7 -6.14 28.42 4.17
C PHE A 7 -5.58 27.18 4.86
N LEU A 8 -5.21 27.30 6.14
CA LEU A 8 -4.73 26.16 6.92
C LEU A 8 -5.78 25.05 7.01
N ALA A 9 -7.05 25.39 7.15
CA ALA A 9 -8.14 24.40 7.14
C ALA A 9 -8.23 23.67 5.79
N SER A 10 -8.21 24.40 4.68
CA SER A 10 -8.31 23.85 3.32
C SER A 10 -7.08 22.99 2.98
N TYR A 11 -5.89 23.44 3.36
CA TYR A 11 -4.64 22.69 3.23
C TYR A 11 -4.66 21.39 4.04
N LYS A 12 -5.09 21.43 5.31
CA LYS A 12 -5.25 20.23 6.15
C LYS A 12 -6.25 19.26 5.53
N GLN A 13 -7.33 19.76 4.94
CA GLN A 13 -8.31 18.92 4.26
C GLN A 13 -7.70 18.21 3.04
N LEU A 14 -6.98 18.94 2.19
CA LEU A 14 -6.25 18.37 1.05
C LEU A 14 -5.28 17.28 1.49
N LEU A 15 -4.46 17.56 2.51
CA LEU A 15 -3.49 16.62 3.06
C LEU A 15 -4.17 15.34 3.59
N ARG A 16 -5.29 15.47 4.30
CA ARG A 16 -6.09 14.32 4.76
C ARG A 16 -6.65 13.49 3.60
N SER A 17 -7.16 14.13 2.54
CA SER A 17 -7.65 13.40 1.36
C SER A 17 -6.53 12.65 0.65
N LEU A 18 -5.35 13.26 0.49
CA LEU A 18 -4.18 12.61 -0.13
C LEU A 18 -3.66 11.41 0.68
N ILE A 19 -3.62 11.54 2.00
CA ILE A 19 -3.24 10.42 2.88
C ILE A 19 -4.25 9.28 2.76
N LYS A 20 -5.55 9.62 2.77
CA LYS A 20 -6.63 8.62 2.70
C LYS A 20 -6.64 7.88 1.36
N SER A 21 -6.43 8.58 0.24
CA SER A 21 -6.42 7.96 -1.10
C SER A 21 -5.22 7.01 -1.26
N ASN A 22 -4.04 7.41 -0.80
CA ASN A 22 -2.83 6.59 -0.93
C ASN A 22 -2.77 5.41 0.03
N ARG A 23 -3.52 5.43 1.15
CA ARG A 23 -3.46 4.41 2.20
C ARG A 23 -3.65 2.99 1.65
N ARG A 24 -4.65 2.80 0.78
CA ARG A 24 -4.97 1.48 0.23
C ARG A 24 -3.84 0.94 -0.64
N SER A 25 -3.33 1.78 -1.55
CA SER A 25 -2.23 1.42 -2.44
C SER A 25 -0.96 1.06 -1.65
N LYS A 26 -0.61 1.87 -0.63
CA LYS A 26 0.51 1.59 0.27
C LYS A 26 0.37 0.26 1.00
N ILE A 27 -0.83 -0.04 1.53
CA ILE A 27 -1.08 -1.34 2.18
C ILE A 27 -0.89 -2.49 1.20
N SER A 28 -1.41 -2.36 -0.04
CA SER A 28 -1.22 -3.38 -1.08
C SER A 28 0.26 -3.60 -1.40
N GLN A 29 1.01 -2.51 -1.58
CA GLN A 29 2.45 -2.56 -1.86
C GLN A 29 3.23 -3.20 -0.72
N ILE A 30 2.96 -2.82 0.53
CA ILE A 30 3.61 -3.42 1.70
C ILE A 30 3.29 -4.93 1.79
N ASN A 31 2.05 -5.33 1.50
CA ASN A 31 1.68 -6.74 1.47
C ASN A 31 2.45 -7.52 0.39
N GLU A 32 2.58 -6.97 -0.81
CA GLU A 32 3.35 -7.57 -1.89
C GLU A 32 4.84 -7.67 -1.54
N ASP A 33 5.41 -6.62 -0.95
CA ASP A 33 6.81 -6.60 -0.56
C ASP A 33 7.09 -7.58 0.59
N ASN A 34 6.18 -7.67 1.58
CA ASN A 34 6.25 -8.69 2.63
C ASN A 34 6.21 -10.11 2.04
N LYS A 35 5.33 -10.37 1.05
CA LYS A 35 5.27 -11.67 0.36
C LYS A 35 6.60 -11.99 -0.34
N LYS A 36 7.19 -11.02 -1.06
CA LYS A 36 8.50 -11.18 -1.71
C LYS A 36 9.61 -11.46 -0.69
N GLN A 37 9.64 -10.72 0.41
CA GLN A 37 10.62 -10.93 1.48
C GLN A 37 10.48 -12.31 2.14
N ILE A 38 9.25 -12.74 2.43
CA ILE A 38 9.00 -14.09 2.97
C ILE A 38 9.47 -15.16 1.99
N ALA A 39 9.20 -15.02 0.69
CA ALA A 39 9.66 -15.96 -0.33
C ALA A 39 11.20 -16.03 -0.38
N LEU A 40 11.87 -14.87 -0.38
CA LEU A 40 13.34 -14.79 -0.37
C LEU A 40 13.94 -15.45 0.88
N LEU A 41 13.39 -15.17 2.06
CA LEU A 41 13.84 -15.76 3.32
C LEU A 41 13.58 -17.27 3.36
N THR A 42 12.45 -17.73 2.82
CA THR A 42 12.12 -19.15 2.71
C THR A 42 13.12 -19.87 1.81
N TYR A 43 13.44 -19.28 0.65
CA TYR A 43 14.47 -19.81 -0.25
C TYR A 43 15.84 -19.88 0.44
N ARG A 44 16.25 -18.81 1.12
CA ARG A 44 17.51 -18.78 1.88
C ARG A 44 17.55 -19.85 2.98
N LYS A 45 16.44 -20.05 3.70
CA LYS A 45 16.29 -21.09 4.72
C LYS A 45 16.49 -22.49 4.11
N ILE A 46 15.84 -22.78 2.99
CA ILE A 46 15.98 -24.08 2.29
C ILE A 46 17.44 -24.34 1.91
N ASN A 47 18.14 -23.33 1.39
CA ASN A 47 19.55 -23.47 1.01
C ASN A 47 20.45 -23.73 2.23
N LEU A 48 20.22 -23.05 3.36
CA LEU A 48 20.97 -23.30 4.59
C LEU A 48 20.75 -24.70 5.14
N VAL A 49 19.50 -25.20 5.10
CA VAL A 49 19.19 -26.57 5.52
C VAL A 49 19.90 -27.60 4.63
N ARG A 50 19.94 -27.36 3.31
CA ARG A 50 20.70 -28.22 2.38
C ARG A 50 22.21 -28.20 2.68
N GLN A 51 22.79 -27.02 2.94
CA GLN A 51 24.20 -26.88 3.30
C GLN A 51 24.50 -27.61 4.61
N GLN A 52 23.64 -27.47 5.62
CA GLN A 52 23.78 -28.16 6.90
C GLN A 52 23.80 -29.70 6.74
N ALA A 53 22.95 -30.24 5.86
CA ALA A 53 22.88 -31.69 5.62
C ALA A 53 24.17 -32.25 4.98
N SER A 54 24.82 -31.47 4.11
CA SER A 54 26.07 -31.85 3.44
C SER A 54 27.34 -31.57 4.25
N GLU A 55 27.28 -30.64 5.20
CA GLU A 55 28.47 -30.22 5.98
C GLU A 55 28.90 -31.34 6.94
N VAL A 56 30.20 -31.58 7.11
CA VAL A 56 30.74 -32.62 8.01
C VAL A 56 31.17 -32.04 9.37
N ASP A 57 31.57 -30.75 9.39
CA ASP A 57 32.03 -30.07 10.60
C ASP A 57 30.88 -29.69 11.54
N SER A 58 30.91 -30.23 12.76
CA SER A 58 29.94 -29.98 13.83
C SER A 58 29.79 -28.49 14.17
N LYS A 59 30.87 -27.70 14.13
CA LYS A 59 30.83 -26.27 14.46
C LYS A 59 30.04 -25.48 13.41
N LYS A 60 30.25 -25.76 12.13
CA LYS A 60 29.52 -25.12 11.02
C LYS A 60 28.06 -25.58 10.95
N ARG A 61 27.77 -26.83 11.29
CA ARG A 61 26.37 -27.29 11.44
C ARG A 61 25.62 -26.47 12.50
N LEU A 62 26.27 -26.19 13.63
CA LEU A 62 25.68 -25.39 14.69
C LEU A 62 25.40 -23.94 14.24
N THR A 63 26.30 -23.32 13.48
CA THR A 63 26.08 -21.95 12.96
C THR A 63 24.93 -21.90 11.95
N HIS A 64 24.83 -22.89 11.05
CA HIS A 64 23.69 -22.98 10.12
C HIS A 64 22.36 -23.18 10.86
N LEU A 65 22.33 -23.97 11.94
CA LEU A 65 21.15 -24.10 12.80
C LEU A 65 20.73 -22.76 13.43
N GLN A 66 21.67 -21.98 13.95
CA GLN A 66 21.38 -20.66 14.49
C GLN A 66 20.80 -19.73 13.41
N GLN A 67 21.41 -19.69 12.23
CA GLN A 67 20.93 -18.88 11.09
C GLN A 67 19.52 -19.29 10.62
N THR A 68 19.23 -20.60 10.57
CA THR A 68 17.90 -21.08 10.18
C THR A 68 16.83 -20.70 11.21
N HIS A 69 17.17 -20.71 12.50
CA HIS A 69 16.30 -20.25 13.57
C HIS A 69 16.04 -18.74 13.46
N GLU A 70 17.08 -17.93 13.26
CA GLU A 70 16.94 -16.48 13.04
C GLU A 70 16.03 -16.17 11.85
N ILE A 71 16.24 -16.84 10.72
CA ILE A 71 15.39 -16.66 9.53
C ILE A 71 13.94 -17.07 9.81
N THR A 72 13.72 -18.13 10.58
CA THR A 72 12.36 -18.55 10.95
C THR A 72 11.67 -17.48 11.79
N LYS A 73 12.38 -16.91 12.78
CA LYS A 73 11.89 -15.79 13.58
C LYS A 73 11.58 -14.56 12.74
N LEU A 74 12.41 -14.25 11.74
CA LEU A 74 12.15 -13.14 10.80
C LEU A 74 10.88 -13.37 9.97
N ILE A 75 10.69 -14.59 9.46
CA ILE A 75 9.48 -14.95 8.70
C ILE A 75 8.23 -14.81 9.58
N GLU A 76 8.28 -15.30 10.82
CA GLU A 76 7.16 -15.19 11.77
C GLU A 76 6.83 -13.73 12.09
N ASN A 77 7.85 -12.89 12.32
CA ASN A 77 7.64 -11.45 12.51
C ASN A 77 7.00 -10.79 11.29
N LEU A 78 7.47 -11.09 10.07
CA LEU A 78 6.88 -10.55 8.85
C LEU A 78 5.43 -11.01 8.63
N LYS A 79 5.08 -12.23 9.05
CA LYS A 79 3.69 -12.73 9.01
C LYS A 79 2.80 -12.10 10.08
N ALA A 80 3.35 -11.81 11.26
CA ALA A 80 2.60 -11.21 12.37
C ALA A 80 2.38 -9.70 12.19
N ASN A 81 3.23 -9.02 11.41
CA ASN A 81 3.15 -7.59 11.18
C ASN A 81 1.95 -7.23 10.29
N ASP A 82 0.88 -6.72 10.92
CA ASP A 82 -0.27 -6.16 10.22
C ASP A 82 0.08 -4.78 9.62
N PRO A 83 0.11 -4.64 8.28
CA PRO A 83 0.49 -3.39 7.63
C PRO A 83 -0.50 -2.25 7.91
N VAL A 84 -1.75 -2.54 8.28
CA VAL A 84 -2.78 -1.53 8.52
C VAL A 84 -2.45 -0.65 9.72
N LYS A 85 -1.66 -1.17 10.67
CA LYS A 85 -1.29 -0.52 11.93
C LYS A 85 -0.04 0.36 11.80
N LEU A 86 0.62 0.38 10.65
CA LEU A 86 1.84 1.14 10.44
C LEU A 86 1.60 2.64 10.56
N LYS A 87 2.35 3.30 11.45
CA LYS A 87 2.26 4.76 11.66
C LYS A 87 2.59 5.54 10.39
N SER A 88 3.46 5.01 9.52
CA SER A 88 3.83 5.62 8.23
C SER A 88 2.63 5.88 7.32
N LEU A 89 1.54 5.12 7.46
CA LEU A 89 0.31 5.32 6.68
C LEU A 89 -0.44 6.61 7.01
N TYR A 90 -0.17 7.22 8.18
CA TYR A 90 -0.81 8.48 8.58
C TYR A 90 -0.07 9.72 8.08
N PHE A 91 1.08 9.53 7.41
CA PHE A 91 1.92 10.62 6.93
C PHE A 91 1.93 10.68 5.41
N TYR A 92 1.98 11.90 4.90
CA TYR A 92 2.26 12.17 3.50
C TYR A 92 3.77 12.11 3.28
N ASP A 93 4.23 11.52 2.18
CA ASP A 93 5.66 11.22 1.97
C ASP A 93 6.53 12.48 1.81
N SER A 94 5.94 13.59 1.35
CA SER A 94 6.70 14.83 1.06
C SER A 94 5.94 16.09 1.47
N PRO A 95 5.72 16.33 2.78
CA PRO A 95 4.94 17.45 3.25
C PRO A 95 5.61 18.80 2.94
N SER A 96 6.93 18.87 2.95
CA SER A 96 7.69 20.09 2.63
C SER A 96 7.52 20.50 1.17
N ARG A 97 7.57 19.53 0.23
CA ARG A 97 7.35 19.79 -1.20
C ARG A 97 5.92 20.26 -1.45
N LEU A 98 4.93 19.58 -0.88
CA LEU A 98 3.53 19.99 -1.00
C LEU A 98 3.32 21.39 -0.43
N ARG A 99 3.85 21.66 0.77
CA ARG A 99 3.79 22.97 1.40
C ARG A 99 4.42 24.04 0.53
N HIS A 100 5.59 23.78 -0.05
CA HIS A 100 6.26 24.70 -0.96
C HIS A 100 5.39 24.98 -2.19
N THR A 101 4.93 23.97 -2.93
CA THR A 101 4.06 24.16 -4.10
C THR A 101 2.76 24.91 -3.75
N VAL A 102 2.22 24.68 -2.56
CA VAL A 102 1.02 25.35 -2.08
C VAL A 102 1.30 26.76 -1.52
N LEU A 103 2.53 27.14 -1.17
CA LEU A 103 2.83 28.44 -0.56
C LEU A 103 3.75 29.35 -1.38
N HIS A 104 4.46 28.82 -2.39
CA HIS A 104 5.51 29.53 -3.13
C HIS A 104 5.00 30.83 -3.77
N ASP A 105 3.76 30.84 -4.25
CA ASP A 105 3.13 32.01 -4.90
C ASP A 105 1.83 32.37 -4.18
N PHE A 106 1.92 32.73 -2.90
CA PHE A 106 0.73 33.16 -2.17
C PHE A 106 0.32 34.56 -2.66
N PRO A 107 -0.88 34.72 -3.26
CA PRO A 107 -1.31 36.00 -3.81
C PRO A 107 -1.52 37.04 -2.71
N SER A 108 -1.27 38.30 -3.04
CA SER A 108 -1.49 39.45 -2.14
C SER A 108 -2.91 40.00 -2.24
N ASP A 109 -3.60 39.80 -3.36
CA ASP A 109 -4.96 40.27 -3.62
C ASP A 109 -6.02 39.28 -3.12
N GLN A 110 -7.07 39.81 -2.49
CA GLN A 110 -8.12 38.99 -1.87
C GLN A 110 -8.82 38.06 -2.88
N ALA A 111 -9.08 38.53 -4.09
CA ALA A 111 -9.75 37.74 -5.12
C ALA A 111 -8.93 36.50 -5.53
N SER A 112 -7.62 36.62 -5.71
CA SER A 112 -6.76 35.48 -6.02
C SER A 112 -6.57 34.55 -4.82
N ILE A 113 -6.57 35.07 -3.59
CA ILE A 113 -6.58 34.24 -2.38
C ILE A 113 -7.84 33.37 -2.34
N ASP A 114 -9.00 33.96 -2.60
CA ASP A 114 -10.28 33.24 -2.61
C ASP A 114 -10.31 32.16 -3.70
N LYS A 115 -9.83 32.47 -4.91
CA LYS A 115 -9.65 31.47 -5.98
C LYS A 115 -8.74 30.33 -5.55
N ARG A 116 -7.62 30.63 -4.88
CA ARG A 116 -6.67 29.60 -4.43
C ARG A 116 -7.26 28.71 -3.34
N LEU A 117 -8.02 29.30 -2.42
CA LEU A 117 -8.79 28.56 -1.42
C LEU A 117 -9.80 27.63 -2.10
N GLN A 118 -10.50 28.12 -3.12
CA GLN A 118 -11.46 27.33 -3.87
C GLN A 118 -10.77 26.16 -4.59
N HIS A 119 -9.65 26.39 -5.28
CA HIS A 119 -8.87 25.32 -5.93
C HIS A 119 -8.44 24.23 -4.94
N LEU A 120 -7.98 24.59 -3.73
CA LEU A 120 -7.61 23.59 -2.72
C LEU A 120 -8.82 22.74 -2.29
N ARG A 121 -10.00 23.34 -2.19
CA ARG A 121 -11.25 22.63 -1.87
C ARG A 121 -11.67 21.73 -3.01
N ASP A 122 -11.61 22.22 -4.24
CA ASP A 122 -11.99 21.48 -5.45
C ASP A 122 -11.10 20.24 -5.63
N ILE A 123 -9.77 20.40 -5.50
CA ILE A 123 -8.83 19.27 -5.57
C ILE A 123 -9.12 18.25 -4.45
N SER A 124 -9.35 18.72 -3.22
CA SER A 124 -9.71 17.83 -2.12
C SER A 124 -11.03 17.09 -2.37
N GLY A 125 -12.03 17.75 -2.97
CA GLY A 125 -13.29 17.16 -3.40
C GLY A 125 -13.08 16.11 -4.48
N PHE A 126 -12.33 16.45 -5.53
CA PHE A 126 -11.99 15.54 -6.63
C PHE A 126 -11.35 14.25 -6.12
N ILE A 127 -10.35 14.34 -5.23
CA ILE A 127 -9.68 13.15 -4.68
C ILE A 127 -10.67 12.27 -3.91
N LYS A 128 -11.57 12.85 -3.11
CA LYS A 128 -12.60 12.08 -2.39
C LYS A 128 -13.55 11.39 -3.36
N ASN A 129 -14.04 12.12 -4.36
CA ASN A 129 -14.94 11.58 -5.37
C ASN A 129 -14.27 10.46 -6.18
N GLN A 130 -12.97 10.59 -6.50
CA GLN A 130 -12.21 9.55 -7.18
C GLN A 130 -12.13 8.26 -6.35
N MET A 131 -11.92 8.39 -5.03
CA MET A 131 -11.94 7.22 -4.14
C MET A 131 -13.31 6.55 -4.08
N GLU A 132 -14.39 7.34 -4.01
CA GLU A 132 -15.76 6.82 -4.00
C GLU A 132 -16.10 6.13 -5.32
N TYR A 133 -15.71 6.73 -6.44
CA TYR A 133 -15.83 6.14 -7.77
C TYR A 133 -15.12 4.79 -7.85
N GLU A 134 -13.86 4.70 -7.42
CA GLU A 134 -13.11 3.43 -7.39
C GLU A 134 -13.81 2.36 -6.54
N GLN A 135 -14.37 2.74 -5.38
CA GLN A 135 -15.13 1.81 -4.54
C GLN A 135 -16.41 1.32 -5.21
N LEU A 136 -17.14 2.20 -5.89
CA LEU A 136 -18.35 1.85 -6.63
C LEU A 136 -18.02 0.92 -7.80
N VAL A 137 -16.97 1.24 -8.57
CA VAL A 137 -16.50 0.41 -9.68
C VAL A 137 -16.18 -1.00 -9.20
N GLU A 138 -15.47 -1.15 -8.09
CA GLU A 138 -15.14 -2.48 -7.54
C GLU A 138 -16.37 -3.25 -7.06
N ARG A 139 -17.37 -2.56 -6.50
CA ARG A 139 -18.60 -3.18 -6.00
C ARG A 139 -19.49 -3.69 -7.12
N TYR A 140 -19.63 -2.90 -8.19
CA TYR A 140 -20.53 -3.22 -9.31
C TYR A 140 -19.83 -3.98 -10.44
N ASN A 141 -18.49 -3.94 -10.50
CA ASN A 141 -17.70 -4.73 -11.44
C ASN A 141 -16.66 -5.59 -10.72
N PRO A 142 -17.10 -6.60 -9.93
CA PRO A 142 -16.19 -7.49 -9.23
C PRO A 142 -15.32 -8.32 -10.20
N GLY A 143 -15.72 -8.45 -11.47
CA GLY A 143 -14.94 -9.10 -12.52
C GLY A 143 -13.77 -8.26 -13.05
N LEU A 144 -13.65 -6.99 -12.67
CA LEU A 144 -12.61 -6.10 -13.18
C LEU A 144 -11.20 -6.55 -12.78
N LYS A 145 -11.05 -7.07 -11.55
CA LYS A 145 -9.76 -7.55 -11.01
C LYS A 145 -9.57 -9.06 -11.11
N MET A 146 -10.56 -9.78 -11.65
CA MET A 146 -10.46 -11.23 -11.82
C MET A 146 -9.47 -11.56 -12.92
N ASP A 147 -8.61 -12.53 -12.64
CA ASP A 147 -7.74 -13.11 -13.64
C ASP A 147 -8.55 -13.85 -14.70
N GLN A 148 -7.97 -14.01 -15.90
CA GLN A 148 -8.66 -14.58 -17.05
C GLN A 148 -9.12 -16.01 -16.76
N GLU A 149 -8.31 -16.81 -16.07
CA GLU A 149 -8.66 -18.17 -15.69
C GLU A 149 -9.89 -18.22 -14.76
N GLU A 150 -9.95 -17.29 -13.82
CA GLU A 150 -11.04 -17.18 -12.84
C GLU A 150 -12.34 -16.71 -13.52
N LYS A 151 -12.26 -15.83 -14.52
CA LYS A 151 -13.39 -15.44 -15.38
C LYS A 151 -13.93 -16.63 -16.17
N VAL A 152 -13.05 -17.45 -16.74
CA VAL A 152 -13.44 -18.66 -17.48
C VAL A 152 -14.14 -19.64 -16.54
N LYS A 153 -13.58 -19.88 -15.33
CA LYS A 153 -14.20 -20.72 -14.29
C LYS A 153 -15.60 -20.24 -13.89
N ARG A 154 -15.78 -18.94 -13.63
CA ARG A 154 -17.12 -18.38 -13.30
C ARG A 154 -18.10 -18.47 -14.46
N THR A 155 -17.63 -18.24 -15.68
CA THR A 155 -18.48 -18.32 -16.87
C THR A 155 -18.94 -19.75 -17.10
N ALA A 156 -18.02 -20.71 -17.01
CA ALA A 156 -18.33 -22.14 -17.06
C ALA A 156 -19.34 -22.52 -15.96
N ALA A 157 -19.10 -22.14 -14.71
CA ALA A 157 -20.03 -22.41 -13.61
C ALA A 157 -21.42 -21.80 -13.83
N ARG A 158 -21.50 -20.61 -14.44
CA ARG A 158 -22.77 -19.94 -14.76
C ARG A 158 -23.60 -20.71 -15.80
N VAL A 159 -22.95 -21.49 -16.67
CA VAL A 159 -23.61 -22.36 -17.66
C VAL A 159 -23.62 -23.83 -17.22
N GLY A 160 -23.30 -24.13 -15.96
CA GLY A 160 -23.29 -25.51 -15.43
C GLY A 160 -22.11 -26.37 -15.90
N LEU A 161 -21.07 -25.77 -16.46
CA LEU A 161 -19.85 -26.45 -16.91
C LEU A 161 -18.73 -26.32 -15.87
N ARG A 162 -17.86 -27.34 -15.78
CA ARG A 162 -16.67 -27.33 -14.93
C ARG A 162 -15.41 -27.24 -15.80
N VAL A 163 -14.56 -26.25 -15.53
CA VAL A 163 -13.26 -26.13 -16.22
C VAL A 163 -12.33 -27.21 -15.66
N PRO A 164 -11.66 -28.01 -16.51
CA PRO A 164 -10.64 -28.97 -16.07
C PRO A 164 -9.46 -28.26 -15.41
N ASP A 165 -8.88 -28.87 -14.37
CA ASP A 165 -7.62 -28.39 -13.80
C ASP A 165 -6.48 -28.83 -14.74
N CYS A 166 -5.71 -27.85 -15.25
CA CYS A 166 -4.54 -28.08 -16.12
C CYS A 166 -3.29 -28.43 -15.31
#